data_AF-A0A534B3Q7-F1
#
_entry.id   AF-A0A534B3Q7-F1
#
_cell.length_a   1.000
_cell.length_b   1.000
_cell.length_c   1.000
_cell.angle_alpha   90.00
_cell.angle_beta   90.00
_cell.angle_gamma   90.00
#
_symmetry.space_group_name_H-M   'P 1'
#
loop_
_entity.id
_entity.type
_entity.pdbx_description
1 polymer ?
#
loop_
_entity_poly.entity_id
_entity_poly.type
_entity_poly.pdbx_seq_one_letter_code
_entity_poly.pdbx_strand_id
1 'polypeptide(L)'
;DPSGYPHFRRLFGALGLPVLCLPGNHDEPEAMQRELDGAPFVLGGFADFGRWRIVLLDSCLPGSASGALSAQALAGLEKALSSAGARHCLVCLHHHPVPMG
;
A
#
# COMPACT_ATOMS: atom_id res chain seq x y z
N ASP A 1 -4.25 1.80 16.48
CA ASP A 1 -3.40 1.46 17.65
C ASP A 1 -1.96 1.42 17.18
N PRO A 2 -1.19 2.47 17.46
CA PRO A 2 0.19 2.58 16.99
C PRO A 2 1.12 1.49 17.55
N SER A 3 0.76 0.91 18.70
CA SER A 3 1.58 -0.10 19.37
C SER A 3 1.64 -1.43 18.62
N GLY A 4 0.75 -1.64 17.64
CA GLY A 4 0.75 -2.82 16.78
C GLY A 4 1.90 -2.86 15.77
N TYR A 5 2.38 -1.71 15.28
CA TYR A 5 3.40 -1.68 14.23
C TYR A 5 4.78 -2.23 14.63
N PRO A 6 5.31 -1.97 15.85
CA PRO A 6 6.54 -2.64 16.30
C PRO A 6 6.41 -4.17 16.33
N HIS A 7 5.23 -4.69 16.69
CA HIS A 7 4.96 -6.13 16.65
C HIS A 7 4.90 -6.65 15.21
N PHE A 8 4.19 -5.94 14.33
CA PHE A 8 4.15 -6.23 12.90
C PHE A 8 5.55 -6.26 12.29
N ARG A 9 6.37 -5.22 12.54
CA ARG A 9 7.75 -5.12 12.07
C ARG A 9 8.57 -6.34 12.47
N ARG A 10 8.45 -6.77 13.73
CA ARG A 10 9.18 -7.94 14.25
C ARG A 10 8.76 -9.23 13.56
N LEU A 11 7.46 -9.47 13.41
CA LEU A 11 6.93 -10.72 12.83
C LEU A 11 7.25 -10.82 11.34
N PHE A 12 6.90 -9.79 10.57
CA PHE A 12 7.02 -9.82 9.11
C PHE A 12 8.46 -9.55 8.64
N GLY A 13 9.26 -8.80 9.43
CA GLY A 13 10.66 -8.55 9.12
C GLY A 13 11.53 -9.80 9.13
N ALA A 14 11.12 -10.84 9.87
CA ALA A 14 11.82 -12.12 9.95
C ALA A 14 11.54 -13.07 8.76
N LEU A 15 10.61 -12.73 7.87
CA LEU A 15 10.19 -13.63 6.78
C LEU A 15 11.23 -13.73 5.65
N GLY A 16 12.20 -12.82 5.57
CA GLY A 16 13.17 -12.78 4.47
C GLY A 16 12.54 -12.47 3.10
N LEU A 17 11.31 -11.92 3.09
CA LEU A 17 10.55 -11.54 1.90
C LEU A 17 10.20 -10.05 1.95
N PRO A 18 10.06 -9.37 0.80
CA PRO A 18 9.52 -8.02 0.77
C PRO A 18 8.09 -7.96 1.32
N VAL A 19 7.79 -6.95 2.13
CA VAL A 19 6.49 -6.76 2.76
C VAL A 19 5.88 -5.46 2.25
N LEU A 20 4.97 -5.60 1.29
CA LEU A 20 4.24 -4.48 0.70
C LEU A 20 3.14 -4.02 1.65
N CYS A 21 3.22 -2.78 2.10
CA CYS A 21 2.34 -2.21 3.11
C CYS A 21 1.45 -1.11 2.50
N LEU A 22 0.15 -1.29 2.66
CA LEU A 22 -0.89 -0.36 2.24
C LEU A 22 -1.77 -0.07 3.46
N PRO A 23 -2.03 1.20 3.80
CA PRO A 23 -2.90 1.53 4.92
C PRO A 23 -4.37 1.21 4.63
N GLY A 24 -5.08 0.77 5.66
CA GLY A 24 -6.52 0.76 5.76
C GLY A 24 -7.07 1.87 6.67
N ASN A 25 -8.39 1.99 6.76
CA ASN A 25 -9.07 3.05 7.53
C ASN A 25 -8.81 3.01 9.06
N HIS A 26 -8.29 1.89 9.57
CA HIS A 26 -7.91 1.72 10.99
C HIS A 26 -6.42 1.94 11.25
N ASP A 27 -5.63 2.11 10.19
CA ASP A 27 -4.22 2.37 10.29
C ASP A 27 -3.96 3.85 10.56
N GLU A 28 -2.84 4.10 11.24
CA GLU A 28 -2.31 5.44 11.47
C GLU A 28 -1.08 5.64 10.57
N PRO A 29 -1.19 6.39 9.45
CA PRO A 29 -0.14 6.46 8.44
C PRO A 29 1.21 6.93 8.97
N GLU A 30 1.23 7.90 9.89
CA GLU A 30 2.47 8.39 10.49
C GLU A 30 3.18 7.33 11.34
N ALA A 31 2.42 6.54 12.09
CA ALA A 31 2.97 5.44 12.88
C ALA A 31 3.43 4.28 11.99
N MET A 32 2.66 3.95 10.94
CA MET A 32 3.06 2.98 9.93
C MET A 32 4.37 3.38 9.28
N GLN A 33 4.46 4.63 8.82
CA GLN A 33 5.67 5.14 8.16
C GLN A 33 6.86 5.12 9.10
N ARG A 34 6.70 5.56 10.36
CA ARG A 34 7.80 5.58 11.34
C ARG A 34 8.35 4.18 11.62
N GLU A 35 7.48 3.18 11.79
CA GLU A 35 7.89 1.85 12.22
C GLU A 35 8.29 0.94 11.05
N LEU A 36 7.71 1.16 9.87
CA LEU A 36 7.93 0.33 8.68
C LEU A 36 8.78 1.05 7.63
N ASP A 37 9.53 2.08 8.01
CA ASP A 37 10.50 2.70 7.13
C ASP A 37 11.65 1.73 6.84
N GLY A 38 11.98 1.60 5.55
CA GLY A 38 13.07 0.78 5.06
C GLY A 38 12.80 -0.73 4.94
N ALA A 39 13.76 -1.41 4.32
CA ALA A 39 13.67 -2.84 4.02
C ALA A 39 13.45 -3.69 5.29
N PRO A 40 12.65 -4.79 5.21
CA PRO A 40 12.04 -5.34 3.99
C PRO A 40 10.68 -4.71 3.63
N PHE A 41 10.24 -3.67 4.34
CA PHE A 41 8.95 -3.05 4.14
C PHE A 41 8.98 -2.05 2.98
N VAL A 42 7.89 -2.01 2.23
CA VAL A 42 7.69 -1.07 1.12
C VAL A 42 6.35 -0.39 1.35
N LEU A 43 6.36 0.92 1.51
CA LEU A 43 5.17 1.72 1.82
C LEU A 43 4.72 2.47 0.58
N GLY A 44 3.50 2.16 0.11
CA GLY A 44 2.92 2.80 -1.07
C GLY A 44 3.69 2.53 -2.38
N GLY A 45 3.31 3.26 -3.45
CA GLY A 45 3.98 3.18 -4.75
C GLY A 45 3.76 1.85 -5.46
N PHE A 46 4.81 1.27 -6.03
CA PHE A 46 4.76 -0.04 -6.68
C PHE A 46 6.05 -0.83 -6.52
N ALA A 47 5.96 -2.15 -6.64
CA ALA A 47 7.12 -3.05 -6.68
C ALA A 47 7.01 -4.03 -7.85
N ASP A 48 8.14 -4.32 -8.48
CA ASP A 48 8.23 -5.22 -9.63
C ASP A 48 8.77 -6.60 -9.21
N PHE A 49 8.05 -7.65 -9.59
CA PHE A 49 8.40 -9.04 -9.36
C PHE A 49 8.30 -9.83 -10.68
N GLY A 50 9.44 -9.95 -11.37
CA GLY A 50 9.49 -10.60 -12.68
C GLY A 50 8.54 -9.93 -13.68
N ARG A 51 7.52 -10.68 -14.13
CA ARG A 51 6.50 -10.20 -15.08
C ARG A 51 5.34 -9.44 -14.43
N TRP A 52 5.36 -9.24 -13.12
CA TRP A 52 4.31 -8.54 -12.38
C TRP A 52 4.79 -7.21 -11.82
N ARG A 53 3.89 -6.23 -11.82
CA ARG A 53 3.95 -5.01 -11.03
C ARG A 53 2.80 -5.02 -10.03
N ILE A 54 3.10 -4.85 -8.75
CA ILE A 54 2.09 -4.68 -7.70
C ILE A 54 2.06 -3.19 -7.33
N VAL A 55 0.91 -2.56 -7.51
CA VAL A 55 0.68 -1.14 -7.22
C VAL A 55 -0.11 -1.02 -5.92
N LEU A 56 0.40 -0.24 -4.97
CA LEU A 56 -0.23 0.04 -3.68
C LEU A 56 -0.92 1.41 -3.77
N LEU A 57 -2.24 1.38 -3.92
CA LEU A 57 -3.06 2.56 -4.12
C LEU A 57 -3.80 2.93 -2.84
N ASP A 58 -3.33 3.98 -2.17
CA ASP A 58 -3.96 4.49 -0.97
C ASP A 58 -5.35 5.09 -1.28
N SER A 59 -6.35 4.59 -0.56
CA SER A 59 -7.74 5.01 -0.65
C SER A 59 -8.27 5.56 0.67
N CYS A 60 -7.42 5.68 1.69
CA CYS A 60 -7.83 6.08 3.02
C CYS A 60 -8.16 7.56 3.10
N LEU A 61 -9.25 7.85 3.81
CA LEU A 61 -9.64 9.21 4.18
C LEU A 61 -9.46 9.37 5.69
N PRO A 62 -8.70 10.39 6.15
CA PRO A 62 -8.53 10.64 7.58
C PRO A 62 -9.88 10.75 8.30
N GLY A 63 -10.07 9.94 9.34
CA GLY A 63 -11.29 9.95 10.17
C GLY A 63 -12.54 9.35 9.52
N SER A 64 -12.41 8.66 8.38
CA SER A 64 -13.54 8.09 7.65
C SER A 64 -13.37 6.58 7.47
N ALA A 65 -14.48 5.84 7.56
CA ALA A 65 -14.54 4.43 7.15
C ALA A 65 -14.72 4.25 5.63
N SER A 66 -15.04 5.32 4.92
CA SER A 66 -15.16 5.33 3.46
C SER A 66 -13.82 5.62 2.79
N GLY A 67 -13.66 5.09 1.57
CA GLY A 67 -12.48 5.36 0.75
C GLY A 67 -12.71 6.42 -0.31
N ALA A 68 -11.63 7.12 -0.68
CA ALA A 68 -11.58 7.95 -1.87
C ALA A 68 -10.15 8.00 -2.43
N LEU A 69 -10.04 8.18 -3.75
CA LEU A 69 -8.76 8.35 -4.42
C LEU A 69 -8.50 9.82 -4.68
N SER A 70 -7.42 10.35 -4.11
CA SER A 70 -7.00 11.72 -4.38
C SER A 70 -6.45 11.84 -5.81
N ALA A 71 -6.42 13.07 -6.34
CA ALA A 71 -5.79 13.34 -7.63
C ALA A 71 -4.31 12.89 -7.66
N GLN A 72 -3.62 13.01 -6.52
CA GLN A 72 -2.24 12.54 -6.38
C GLN A 72 -2.14 11.01 -6.44
N ALA A 73 -3.06 10.30 -5.79
CA ALA A 73 -3.12 8.83 -5.85
C ALA A 73 -3.37 8.35 -7.29
N LEU A 74 -4.30 8.98 -8.00
CA LEU A 74 -4.61 8.68 -9.40
C LEU A 74 -3.43 8.98 -10.34
N ALA A 75 -2.74 10.11 -10.16
CA ALA A 75 -1.53 10.43 -10.93
C ALA A 75 -0.40 9.41 -10.65
N GLY A 76 -0.27 8.97 -9.39
CA GLY A 76 0.64 7.89 -9.01
C GLY A 76 0.32 6.57 -9.69
N LEU A 77 -0.97 6.21 -9.75
CA LEU A 77 -1.45 5.04 -10.47
C LEU A 77 -1.15 5.12 -11.97
N GLU A 78 -1.46 6.23 -12.61
CA GLU A 78 -1.19 6.45 -14.04
C GLU A 78 0.30 6.31 -14.36
N LYS A 79 1.17 6.90 -13.53
CA LYS A 79 2.63 6.74 -13.64
C LYS A 79 3.06 5.28 -13.45
N ALA A 80 2.47 4.57 -12.49
CA ALA A 80 2.79 3.17 -12.23
C ALA A 80 2.39 2.27 -13.40
N LEU A 81 1.24 2.51 -14.03
CA LEU A 81 0.75 1.71 -15.16
C LEU A 81 1.50 2.04 -16.46
N SER A 82 1.70 3.32 -16.76
CA SER A 82 2.39 3.75 -17.99
C SER A 82 3.85 3.30 -18.05
N SER A 83 4.53 3.19 -16.89
CA SER A 83 5.92 2.75 -16.81
C SER A 83 6.10 1.24 -16.61
N ALA A 84 5.02 0.45 -16.64
CA ALA A 84 5.08 -1.00 -16.38
C ALA A 84 5.70 -1.80 -17.53
N GLY A 85 5.70 -1.25 -18.75
CA GLY A 85 6.09 -1.98 -19.96
C GLY A 85 5.13 -3.14 -20.25
N ALA A 86 5.67 -4.33 -20.54
CA ALA A 86 4.88 -5.54 -20.83
C ALA A 86 4.47 -6.35 -19.57
N ARG A 87 4.59 -5.76 -18.37
CA ARG A 87 4.24 -6.45 -17.11
C ARG A 87 2.73 -6.51 -16.90
N HIS A 88 2.27 -7.57 -16.26
CA HIS A 88 0.93 -7.62 -15.66
C HIS A 88 0.89 -6.68 -14.45
N CYS A 89 -0.20 -5.95 -14.27
CA CYS A 89 -0.38 -5.02 -13.16
C CYS A 89 -1.47 -5.52 -12.21
N LEU A 90 -1.12 -5.69 -10.94
CA LEU A 90 -2.06 -5.93 -9.85
C LEU A 90 -2.19 -4.63 -9.04
N VAL A 91 -3.40 -4.07 -8.98
CA VAL A 91 -3.69 -2.88 -8.17
C VAL A 91 -4.31 -3.32 -6.86
N CYS A 92 -3.68 -2.95 -5.74
CA CYS A 92 -4.14 -3.24 -4.40
C CYS A 92 -4.63 -1.94 -3.75
N LEU A 93 -5.83 -1.99 -3.17
CA LEU A 93 -6.46 -0.91 -2.42
C LEU A 93 -7.31 -1.49 -1.28
N HIS A 94 -7.47 -0.76 -0.17
CA HIS A 94 -8.23 -1.21 0.99
C HIS A 94 -9.74 -1.18 0.75
N HIS A 95 -10.26 -0.08 0.19
CA HIS A 95 -11.68 0.09 -0.05
C HIS A 95 -12.08 -0.45 -1.42
N HIS A 96 -13.22 -1.14 -1.50
CA HIS A 96 -13.72 -1.67 -2.76
C HIS A 96 -13.98 -0.55 -3.78
N PRO A 97 -13.45 -0.62 -5.01
CA PRO A 97 -13.66 0.39 -6.05
C PRO A 97 -15.03 0.28 -6.74
N VAL A 98 -15.85 -0.67 -6.31
CA VAL A 98 -17.19 -0.94 -6.81
C VAL A 98 -18.14 -1.04 -5.62
N PRO A 99 -19.44 -0.72 -5.80
CA PRO A 99 -20.43 -0.96 -4.77
C PRO A 99 -20.44 -2.43 -4.36
N MET A 100 -20.31 -2.66 -3.06
CA MET A 100 -20.56 -3.94 -2.43
C MET A 100 -21.89 -3.79 -1.69
N GLY A 101 -22.85 -4.66 -2.00
CA GLY A 101 -24.25 -4.54 -1.57
C GLY A 101 -24.45 -4.54 -0.05
#